data_AF-A0A2H5QL67-F1
#
_entry.id   AF-A0A2H5QL67-F1
#
_cell.length_a   1.000
_cell.length_b   1.000
_cell.length_c   1.000
_cell.angle_alpha   90.00
_cell.angle_beta   90.00
_cell.angle_gamma   90.00
#
_symmetry.space_group_name_H-M   'P 1'
#
loop_
_entity.id
_entity.type
_entity.pdbx_description
1 polymer ?
#
loop_
_entity_poly.entity_id
_entity_poly.type
_entity_poly.pdbx_seq_one_letter_code
_entity_poly.pdbx_strand_id
1 'polypeptide(L)'
;MEQTFIMIKPDGVQRGLVGEIISRFEKKGFSLKGLKLMTVDRPFAEKHYEDLLSKPFFGALIGYITSGPVIAMIWEGEGVVKTGRTIIRATNPAQSAPGTIHGDFAIVMGRNIIHGSDSVESA
;
A
#
# COMPACT_ATOMS: atom_id res chain seq x y z
N MET A 1 -6.56 11.58 -16.89
CA MET A 1 -6.17 11.56 -15.46
C MET A 1 -5.74 10.15 -15.12
N GLU A 2 -4.67 10.01 -14.36
CA GLU A 2 -4.17 8.70 -13.93
C GLU A 2 -4.96 8.23 -12.70
N GLN A 3 -5.03 6.91 -12.52
CA GLN A 3 -5.48 6.28 -11.29
C GLN A 3 -4.34 5.44 -10.71
N THR A 4 -4.37 5.17 -9.41
CA THR A 4 -3.44 4.24 -8.77
C THR A 4 -4.14 3.45 -7.68
N PHE A 5 -3.85 2.15 -7.64
CA PHE A 5 -4.20 1.30 -6.53
C PHE A 5 -3.29 1.54 -5.32
N ILE A 6 -3.92 1.78 -4.16
CA ILE A 6 -3.26 1.89 -2.86
C ILE A 6 -3.96 0.94 -1.89
N MET A 7 -3.18 0.20 -1.11
CA MET A 7 -3.74 -0.74 -0.12
C MET A 7 -3.09 -0.54 1.25
N ILE A 8 -3.91 -0.25 2.26
CA ILE A 8 -3.48 -0.29 3.66
C ILE A 8 -3.47 -1.77 4.08
N LYS A 9 -2.30 -2.25 4.48
CA LYS A 9 -2.05 -3.64 4.86
C LYS A 9 -2.59 -3.95 6.27
N PRO A 10 -2.64 -5.23 6.67
CA PRO A 10 -3.27 -5.60 7.94
C PRO A 10 -2.69 -4.91 9.17
N ASP A 11 -1.37 -4.67 9.21
CA ASP A 11 -0.72 -3.94 10.29
C ASP A 11 -1.13 -2.46 10.36
N GLY A 12 -1.34 -1.79 9.22
CA GLY A 12 -1.82 -0.42 9.13
C GLY A 12 -3.26 -0.29 9.62
N VAL A 13 -4.10 -1.28 9.30
CA VAL A 13 -5.48 -1.36 9.81
C VAL A 13 -5.49 -1.61 11.31
N GLN A 14 -4.74 -2.62 11.79
CA GLN A 14 -4.65 -2.98 13.21
C GLN A 14 -4.13 -1.83 14.08
N ARG A 15 -3.25 -0.99 13.54
CA ARG A 15 -2.70 0.18 14.24
C ARG A 15 -3.58 1.43 14.16
N GLY A 16 -4.73 1.37 13.50
CA GLY A 16 -5.63 2.52 13.37
C GLY A 16 -5.10 3.63 12.47
N LEU A 17 -4.18 3.34 11.53
CA LEU A 17 -3.57 4.34 10.64
C LEU A 17 -4.43 4.69 9.42
N VAL A 18 -5.64 4.16 9.32
CA VAL A 18 -6.54 4.32 8.16
C VAL A 18 -6.80 5.78 7.83
N GLY A 19 -7.30 6.55 8.79
CA GLY A 19 -7.63 7.96 8.58
C GLY A 19 -6.39 8.81 8.29
N GLU A 20 -5.28 8.53 8.97
CA GLU A 20 -4.01 9.24 8.77
C GLU A 20 -3.48 9.03 7.35
N ILE A 21 -3.50 7.80 6.84
CA ILE A 21 -3.07 7.49 5.47
C ILE A 21 -3.99 8.15 4.45
N ILE A 22 -5.31 8.01 4.58
CA ILE A 22 -6.27 8.64 3.67
C ILE A 22 -6.05 10.16 3.63
N SER A 23 -5.92 10.79 4.81
CA SER A 23 -5.70 12.23 4.92
C SER A 23 -4.45 12.71 4.17
N ARG A 24 -3.39 11.90 4.08
CA ARG A 24 -2.17 12.27 3.34
C ARG A 24 -2.44 12.40 1.83
N PHE A 25 -3.25 11.52 1.26
CA PHE A 25 -3.64 11.58 -0.15
C PHE A 25 -4.66 12.69 -0.41
N GLU A 26 -5.65 12.88 0.47
CA GLU A 26 -6.62 13.97 0.36
C GLU A 26 -5.97 15.35 0.46
N LYS A 27 -5.08 15.57 1.44
CA LYS A 27 -4.34 16.83 1.61
C LYS A 27 -3.40 17.11 0.44
N LYS A 28 -2.97 16.08 -0.30
CA LYS A 28 -2.20 16.24 -1.53
C LYS A 28 -3.04 16.75 -2.70
N GLY A 29 -4.38 16.62 -2.61
CA GLY A 29 -5.33 17.02 -3.64
C GLY A 29 -5.83 15.87 -4.53
N PHE A 30 -5.55 14.61 -4.18
CA PHE A 30 -6.04 13.46 -4.93
C PHE A 30 -7.49 13.12 -4.57
N SER A 31 -8.22 12.59 -5.54
CA SER A 31 -9.62 12.19 -5.37
C SER A 31 -9.71 10.69 -5.07
N LEU A 32 -10.36 10.34 -3.95
CA LEU A 32 -10.69 8.95 -3.63
C LEU A 32 -11.86 8.49 -4.52
N LYS A 33 -11.63 7.49 -5.39
CA LYS A 33 -12.65 6.96 -6.32
C LYS A 33 -13.23 5.62 -5.91
N GLY A 34 -12.53 4.89 -5.07
CA GLY A 34 -13.00 3.62 -4.53
C GLY A 34 -12.34 3.34 -3.19
N LEU A 35 -13.10 2.75 -2.27
CA LEU A 35 -12.63 2.30 -0.96
C LEU A 35 -13.40 1.05 -0.55
N LYS A 36 -12.67 0.02 -0.13
CA LYS A 36 -13.27 -1.22 0.38
C LYS A 36 -12.41 -1.83 1.49
N LEU A 37 -13.02 -2.06 2.65
CA LEU A 37 -12.47 -2.93 3.68
C LEU A 37 -12.77 -4.39 3.28
N MET A 38 -11.74 -5.22 3.21
CA MET A 38 -11.92 -6.63 2.85
C MET A 38 -10.86 -7.53 3.46
N THR A 39 -11.20 -8.80 3.65
CA THR A 39 -10.23 -9.86 3.89
C THR A 39 -9.90 -10.51 2.55
N VAL A 40 -8.61 -10.67 2.26
CA VAL A 40 -8.13 -11.25 1.02
C VAL A 40 -7.89 -12.74 1.24
N ASP A 41 -8.41 -13.58 0.36
CA ASP A 41 -8.09 -15.01 0.39
C ASP A 41 -6.70 -15.27 -0.22
N ARG A 42 -6.14 -16.44 0.08
CA ARG A 42 -4.81 -16.81 -0.40
C ARG A 42 -4.70 -16.82 -1.93
N PRO A 43 -5.62 -17.44 -2.70
CA PRO A 43 -5.54 -17.45 -4.15
C PRO A 43 -5.53 -16.03 -4.76
N PHE A 44 -6.35 -15.12 -4.25
CA PHE A 44 -6.37 -13.74 -4.73
C PHE A 44 -5.07 -13.00 -4.40
N ALA A 45 -4.54 -13.17 -3.19
CA ALA A 45 -3.26 -12.58 -2.79
C ALA A 45 -2.09 -13.11 -3.63
N GLU A 46 -2.07 -14.42 -3.92
CA GLU A 46 -1.04 -15.06 -4.74
C GLU A 46 -1.07 -14.54 -6.18
N LYS A 47 -2.27 -14.38 -6.76
CA LYS A 47 -2.44 -13.75 -8.07
C LYS A 47 -1.99 -12.29 -8.08
N HIS A 48 -2.35 -11.51 -7.07
CA HIS A 48 -1.97 -10.10 -6.99
C HIS A 48 -0.45 -9.89 -6.89
N TYR A 49 0.29 -10.84 -6.29
CA TYR A 49 1.73 -10.78 -6.13
C TYR A 49 2.49 -11.77 -7.05
N GLU A 50 1.90 -12.20 -8.16
CA GLU A 50 2.46 -13.26 -9.02
C GLU A 50 3.89 -12.94 -9.53
N ASP A 51 4.19 -11.67 -9.78
CA ASP A 51 5.53 -11.20 -10.18
C ASP A 51 6.62 -11.48 -9.13
N LEU A 52 6.21 -11.72 -7.87
CA LEU A 52 7.10 -12.00 -6.75
C LEU A 52 7.19 -13.48 -6.40
N LEU A 53 6.55 -14.38 -7.16
CA LEU A 53 6.48 -15.82 -6.87
C LEU A 53 7.87 -16.47 -6.67
N SER A 54 8.87 -16.01 -7.43
CA SER A 54 10.25 -16.52 -7.35
C SER A 54 11.05 -15.99 -6.15
N LYS A 55 10.50 -15.04 -5.38
CA LYS A 55 11.22 -14.40 -4.27
C LYS A 55 11.15 -15.25 -3.00
N PRO A 56 12.25 -15.37 -2.23
CA PRO A 56 12.28 -16.20 -1.03
C PRO A 56 11.30 -15.75 0.07
N PHE A 57 10.85 -14.49 0.02
CA PHE A 57 9.89 -13.92 0.97
C PHE A 57 8.42 -14.07 0.54
N PHE A 58 8.12 -14.66 -0.63
CA PHE A 58 6.77 -14.71 -1.17
C PHE A 58 5.77 -15.37 -0.21
N GLY A 59 6.11 -16.55 0.34
CA GLY A 59 5.24 -17.25 1.29
C GLY A 59 4.91 -16.42 2.54
N ALA A 60 5.89 -15.68 3.06
CA ALA A 60 5.70 -14.77 4.19
C ALA A 60 4.85 -13.55 3.82
N LEU A 61 5.01 -12.99 2.61
CA LEU A 61 4.18 -11.91 2.09
C LEU A 61 2.71 -12.33 1.98
N ILE A 62 2.43 -13.50 1.41
CA ILE A 62 1.06 -14.00 1.28
C ILE A 62 0.45 -14.29 2.65
N GLY A 63 1.19 -14.94 3.55
CA GLY A 63 0.74 -15.17 4.92
C GLY A 63 0.43 -13.86 5.66
N TYR A 64 1.25 -12.82 5.42
CA TYR A 64 1.04 -11.50 5.99
C TYR A 64 -0.22 -10.81 5.43
N ILE A 65 -0.39 -10.75 4.12
CA ILE A 65 -1.53 -10.06 3.49
C ILE A 65 -2.87 -10.75 3.82
N THR A 66 -2.85 -12.07 4.01
CA THR A 66 -4.04 -12.85 4.38
C THR A 66 -4.27 -12.93 5.90
N SER A 67 -3.39 -12.34 6.73
CA SER A 67 -3.49 -12.43 8.20
C SER A 67 -4.59 -11.56 8.83
N GLY A 68 -5.21 -10.67 8.06
CA GLY A 68 -6.23 -9.75 8.55
C GLY A 68 -6.83 -8.90 7.44
N PRO A 69 -7.73 -7.97 7.79
CA PRO A 69 -8.37 -7.11 6.81
C PRO A 69 -7.40 -6.09 6.23
N VAL A 70 -7.61 -5.74 4.96
CA VAL A 70 -6.95 -4.65 4.24
C VAL A 70 -7.97 -3.59 3.85
N ILE A 71 -7.50 -2.37 3.60
CA ILE A 71 -8.31 -1.35 2.91
C ILE A 71 -7.73 -1.13 1.52
N ALA A 72 -8.46 -1.59 0.51
CA ALA A 72 -8.19 -1.37 -0.91
C ALA A 72 -8.78 -0.02 -1.33
N MET A 73 -7.98 0.80 -2.03
CA MET A 73 -8.37 2.14 -2.47
C MET A 73 -7.92 2.41 -3.90
N ILE A 74 -8.70 3.24 -4.61
CA ILE A 74 -8.34 3.83 -5.89
C ILE A 74 -8.24 5.34 -5.71
N TRP A 75 -7.09 5.91 -6.05
CA TRP A 75 -6.86 7.36 -6.05
C TRP A 75 -6.68 7.87 -7.47
N GLU A 76 -7.29 9.01 -7.79
CA GLU A 76 -7.22 9.66 -9.10
C GLU A 76 -6.59 11.05 -9.00
N GLY A 77 -5.77 11.40 -9.98
CA GLY A 77 -5.21 12.74 -10.13
C GLY A 77 -4.09 12.80 -11.15
N GLU A 78 -3.55 13.99 -11.36
CA GLU A 78 -2.37 14.18 -12.20
C GLU A 78 -1.11 13.67 -11.50
N GLY A 79 -0.38 12.76 -12.15
CA GLY A 79 0.84 12.16 -11.59
C GLY A 79 0.61 11.37 -10.30
N VAL A 80 -0.60 10.82 -10.10
CA VAL A 80 -1.02 10.16 -8.85
C VAL A 80 -0.19 8.92 -8.56
N VAL A 81 0.22 8.16 -9.58
CA VAL A 81 1.05 6.95 -9.42
C VAL A 81 2.41 7.33 -8.82
N LYS A 82 3.15 8.23 -9.49
CA LYS A 82 4.46 8.69 -9.05
C LYS A 82 4.41 9.40 -7.69
N THR A 83 3.40 10.24 -7.49
CA THR A 83 3.26 11.00 -6.24
C THR A 83 2.83 10.10 -5.10
N GLY A 84 1.92 9.15 -5.32
CA GLY A 84 1.53 8.13 -4.34
C GLY A 84 2.74 7.32 -3.87
N ARG A 85 3.61 6.90 -4.79
CA ARG A 85 4.91 6.29 -4.46
C ARG A 85 5.82 7.20 -3.65
N THR A 86 5.77 8.51 -3.85
CA THR A 86 6.53 9.49 -3.05
C THR A 86 5.98 9.64 -1.63
N ILE A 87 4.65 9.65 -1.47
CA ILE A 87 3.97 9.68 -0.16
C ILE A 87 4.30 8.41 0.65
N ILE A 88 4.38 7.26 -0.02
CA ILE A 88 4.73 5.98 0.60
C ILE A 88 6.24 5.90 0.89
N ARG A 89 7.06 6.19 -0.13
CA ARG A 89 8.52 6.03 -0.26
C ARG A 89 9.03 4.58 -0.12
N ALA A 90 10.33 4.40 -0.33
CA ALA A 90 11.11 3.17 -0.39
C ALA A 90 10.61 2.03 0.51
N THR A 91 10.66 0.80 -0.02
CA THR A 91 10.23 -0.42 0.68
C THR A 91 10.96 -0.62 2.01
N ASN A 92 12.19 -0.13 2.15
CA ASN A 92 12.93 -0.14 3.41
C ASN A 92 12.57 1.10 4.26
N PRO A 93 11.90 0.94 5.41
CA PRO A 93 11.57 2.07 6.28
C PRO A 93 12.79 2.84 6.78
N ALA A 94 13.91 2.15 7.05
CA ALA A 94 15.15 2.78 7.50
C ALA A 94 15.78 3.71 6.45
N GLN A 95 15.38 3.59 5.18
CA GLN A 95 15.81 4.45 4.09
C GLN A 95 14.71 5.44 3.67
N SER A 96 13.60 5.50 4.41
CA SER A 96 12.51 6.43 4.16
C SER A 96 12.75 7.76 4.89
N ALA A 97 12.43 8.88 4.25
CA ALA A 97 12.53 10.19 4.89
C ALA A 97 11.40 10.36 5.90
N PRO A 98 11.63 11.17 6.95
CA PRO A 98 10.55 11.71 7.76
C PRO A 98 9.48 12.36 6.88
N GLY A 99 8.21 12.16 7.23
CA GLY A 99 7.06 12.66 6.51
C GLY A 99 6.48 11.72 5.44
N THR A 100 7.12 10.58 5.16
CA THR A 100 6.53 9.52 4.32
C THR A 100 5.87 8.45 5.18
N ILE A 101 4.92 7.70 4.63
CA ILE A 101 4.19 6.68 5.42
C ILE A 101 5.15 5.63 5.99
N HIS A 102 6.12 5.16 5.19
CA HIS A 102 7.13 4.24 5.71
C HIS A 102 8.08 4.89 6.72
N GLY A 103 8.49 6.15 6.51
CA GLY A 103 9.41 6.84 7.43
C GLY A 103 8.77 7.16 8.78
N ASP A 104 7.48 7.49 8.79
CA ASP A 104 6.77 7.87 10.01
C ASP A 104 6.24 6.64 10.77
N PHE A 105 5.86 5.57 10.06
CA PHE A 105 5.07 4.49 10.66
C PHE A 105 5.66 3.09 10.53
N ALA A 106 6.54 2.80 9.58
CA ALA A 106 7.08 1.45 9.42
C ALA A 106 8.43 1.30 10.14
N ILE A 107 8.67 0.11 10.71
CA ILE A 107 9.93 -0.21 11.41
C ILE A 107 10.70 -1.29 10.64
N VAL A 108 10.00 -2.33 10.18
CA VAL A 108 10.59 -3.50 9.51
C VAL A 108 10.00 -3.68 8.12
N MET A 109 10.81 -4.16 7.18
CA MET A 109 10.42 -4.30 5.77
C MET A 109 9.25 -5.28 5.56
N GLY A 110 9.17 -6.35 6.35
CA GLY A 110 8.11 -7.36 6.25
C GLY A 110 6.73 -6.87 6.71
N ARG A 111 6.65 -5.73 7.43
CA ARG A 111 5.42 -5.13 7.95
C ARG A 111 5.48 -3.61 7.76
N ASN A 112 5.24 -3.21 6.53
CA ASN A 112 5.46 -1.85 6.05
C ASN A 112 4.17 -1.05 5.82
N ILE A 113 3.05 -1.39 6.45
CA ILE A 113 1.83 -0.55 6.53
C ILE A 113 1.01 -0.40 5.24
N ILE A 114 1.64 -0.18 4.09
CA ILE A 114 0.95 0.22 2.86
C ILE A 114 1.61 -0.38 1.61
N HIS A 115 0.80 -0.54 0.57
CA HIS A 115 1.21 -0.86 -0.79
C HIS A 115 0.68 0.22 -1.74
N GLY A 116 1.41 0.46 -2.83
CA GLY A 116 0.93 1.27 -3.94
C GLY A 116 1.60 0.87 -5.25
N SER A 117 0.85 0.91 -6.34
CA SER A 117 1.32 0.53 -7.69
C SER A 117 2.60 1.27 -8.07
N ASP A 118 3.50 0.57 -8.75
CA ASP A 118 4.85 1.04 -9.07
C ASP A 118 4.98 1.68 -10.46
N SER A 119 4.02 1.45 -11.36
CA SER A 119 3.92 2.10 -12.66
C SER A 119 2.46 2.36 -13.04
N VAL A 120 2.25 3.06 -14.16
CA VAL A 120 0.88 3.33 -14.68
C VAL A 120 0.27 2.04 -15.24
N GLU A 121 1.09 1.14 -15.75
CA GLU A 121 0.68 -0.15 -16.31
C GLU A 121 0.23 -1.14 -15.22
N SER A 122 0.79 -1.04 -14.01
CA SER A 122 0.41 -1.85 -12.84
C SER A 122 -0.64 -1.18 -11.93
N ALA A 123 -1.13 0.00 -12.33
CA ALA A 123 -1.99 0.86 -11.53
C ALA A 123 -3.48 0.49 -11.54
#